data_AF-A0AA37SZ96-F1
#
_entry.id   AF-A0AA37SZ96-F1
#
_cell.length_a   1.000
_cell.length_b   1.000
_cell.length_c   1.000
_cell.angle_alpha   90.00
_cell.angle_beta   90.00
_cell.angle_gamma   90.00
#
_symmetry.space_group_name_H-M   'P 1'
#
loop_
_entity.id
_entity.type
_entity.pdbx_description
1 polymer ?
#
loop_
_entity_poly.entity_id
_entity_poly.type
_entity_poly.pdbx_seq_one_letter_code
_entity_poly.pdbx_strand_id
1 'polypeptide(L)'
;MLGILRKYLVMEQLLGDLYYPSKWISGITFGLATILVYKSFNFLVKLTKVKNRSRKLKKLMVLRAKRQNPMEVTYLISSANAHYISFIMMCFFFLSAIILSSKVNALIEQSMLFGLIMGTPILLFEFVWLSQEMKARELVKEHGKLLRYRNSMPNTYEPPACQ
;
A
#
# COMPACT_ATOMS: atom_id res chain seq x y z
N MET A 1 -25.04 -13.52 -64.63
CA MET A 1 -23.60 -13.89 -64.66
C MET A 1 -22.73 -13.08 -63.69
N LEU A 2 -22.93 -11.76 -63.54
CA LEU A 2 -22.16 -10.89 -62.62
C LEU A 2 -22.21 -11.28 -61.12
N GLY A 3 -23.34 -11.80 -60.62
CA GLY A 3 -23.48 -12.18 -59.20
C GLY A 3 -22.66 -13.39 -58.77
N ILE A 4 -22.36 -14.32 -59.69
CA ILE A 4 -21.56 -15.52 -59.41
C ILE A 4 -20.08 -15.15 -59.31
N LEU A 5 -19.60 -14.32 -60.23
CA LEU A 5 -18.24 -13.76 -60.19
C LEU A 5 -17.98 -12.96 -58.91
N ARG A 6 -18.97 -12.19 -58.43
CA ARG A 6 -18.85 -11.46 -57.15
C ARG A 6 -18.72 -12.40 -55.94
N LYS A 7 -19.43 -13.53 -55.94
CA LYS A 7 -19.34 -14.53 -54.86
C LYS A 7 -17.99 -15.24 -54.83
N TYR A 8 -17.44 -15.55 -56.00
CA TYR A 8 -16.08 -16.12 -56.11
C TYR A 8 -15.02 -15.14 -55.61
N LEU A 9 -15.13 -13.87 -55.98
CA LEU A 9 -14.19 -12.84 -55.54
C LEU A 9 -14.22 -12.63 -54.01
N VAL A 10 -15.42 -12.69 -53.41
CA VAL A 10 -15.59 -12.64 -51.94
C VAL A 10 -15.05 -13.91 -51.27
N MET A 11 -15.27 -15.09 -51.84
CA MET A 11 -14.72 -16.36 -51.33
C MET A 11 -13.19 -16.39 -51.34
N GLU A 12 -12.56 -15.94 -52.42
CA GLU A 12 -11.10 -15.85 -52.55
C GLU A 12 -10.50 -14.83 -51.57
N GLN A 13 -11.19 -13.71 -51.31
CA GLN A 13 -10.78 -12.75 -50.28
C GLN A 13 -10.86 -13.33 -48.87
N LEU A 14 -11.90 -14.09 -48.55
CA LEU A 14 -12.04 -14.75 -47.25
C LEU A 14 -10.98 -15.84 -47.05
N LEU A 15 -10.69 -16.62 -48.10
CA LEU A 15 -9.61 -17.62 -48.10
C LEU A 15 -8.24 -16.96 -47.93
N GLY A 16 -7.99 -15.83 -48.59
CA GLY A 16 -6.79 -15.03 -48.43
C GLY A 16 -6.64 -14.50 -47.00
N ASP A 17 -7.69 -13.91 -46.44
CA ASP A 17 -7.67 -13.37 -45.07
C ASP A 17 -7.54 -14.46 -43.98
N LEU A 18 -8.01 -15.69 -44.24
CA LEU A 18 -7.80 -16.86 -43.38
C LEU A 18 -6.38 -17.45 -43.51
N TYR A 19 -5.76 -17.34 -44.69
CA TYR A 19 -4.42 -17.88 -44.96
C TYR A 19 -3.31 -17.08 -44.27
N TYR A 20 -3.52 -15.78 -43.97
CA TYR A 20 -2.54 -14.97 -43.24
C TYR A 20 -2.69 -15.15 -41.71
N PRO A 21 -1.78 -15.89 -41.05
CA PRO A 21 -1.89 -16.15 -39.61
C PRO A 21 -1.87 -14.87 -38.77
N SER A 22 -1.25 -13.81 -39.25
CA SER A 22 -1.12 -12.52 -38.56
C SER A 22 -2.47 -11.84 -38.22
N LYS A 23 -3.50 -12.01 -39.05
CA LYS A 23 -4.78 -11.30 -38.88
C LYS A 23 -5.68 -11.94 -37.83
N TRP A 24 -5.84 -13.26 -37.81
CA TRP A 24 -6.69 -13.93 -36.83
C TRP A 24 -5.98 -14.19 -35.50
N ILE A 25 -4.65 -14.36 -35.51
CA ILE A 25 -3.85 -14.45 -34.29
C ILE A 25 -3.94 -13.13 -33.51
N SER A 26 -3.88 -11.96 -34.13
CA SER A 26 -3.98 -10.69 -33.40
C SER A 26 -5.32 -10.50 -32.68
N GLY A 27 -6.44 -10.93 -33.27
CA GLY A 27 -7.76 -10.88 -32.62
C GLY A 27 -7.96 -11.93 -31.53
N ILE A 28 -7.66 -13.21 -31.83
CA ILE A 28 -7.88 -14.31 -30.88
C ILE A 28 -6.90 -14.25 -29.71
N THR A 29 -5.63 -13.92 -29.95
CA THR A 29 -4.65 -13.76 -28.86
C THR A 29 -4.98 -12.59 -27.97
N PHE A 30 -5.54 -11.49 -28.49
CA PHE A 30 -5.96 -10.36 -27.66
C PHE A 30 -7.20 -10.71 -26.81
N GLY A 31 -8.15 -11.46 -27.37
CA GLY A 31 -9.29 -12.00 -26.62
C GLY A 31 -8.84 -12.96 -25.50
N LEU A 32 -7.95 -13.90 -25.80
CA LEU A 32 -7.41 -14.81 -24.80
C LEU A 32 -6.55 -14.08 -23.77
N ALA A 33 -5.72 -13.12 -24.18
CA ALA A 33 -4.87 -12.34 -23.29
C ALA A 33 -5.70 -11.48 -22.34
N THR A 34 -6.77 -10.83 -22.81
CA THR A 34 -7.65 -10.04 -21.93
C THR A 34 -8.38 -10.91 -20.91
N ILE A 35 -8.85 -12.10 -21.31
CA ILE A 35 -9.44 -13.09 -20.39
C ILE A 35 -8.40 -13.58 -19.38
N LEU A 36 -7.18 -13.85 -19.82
CA LEU A 36 -6.09 -14.34 -18.97
C LEU A 36 -5.62 -13.27 -17.99
N VAL A 37 -5.52 -12.01 -18.41
CA VAL A 37 -5.25 -10.85 -17.57
C VAL A 37 -6.38 -10.66 -16.54
N TYR A 38 -7.65 -10.70 -16.96
CA TYR A 38 -8.79 -10.57 -16.05
C TYR A 38 -8.80 -11.69 -14.99
N LYS A 39 -8.57 -12.93 -15.40
CA LYS A 39 -8.52 -14.09 -14.50
C LYS A 39 -7.34 -14.01 -13.55
N SER A 40 -6.18 -13.55 -14.02
CA SER A 40 -4.97 -13.35 -13.22
C SER A 40 -5.18 -12.24 -12.19
N PHE A 41 -5.78 -11.12 -12.59
CA PHE A 41 -6.08 -10.01 -11.68
C PHE A 41 -7.06 -10.44 -10.59
N ASN A 42 -8.13 -11.14 -10.93
CA ASN A 42 -9.08 -11.67 -9.95
C ASN A 42 -8.45 -12.70 -9.01
N PHE A 43 -7.51 -13.52 -9.50
CA PHE A 43 -6.77 -14.46 -8.68
C PHE A 43 -5.83 -13.75 -7.70
N LEU A 44 -5.09 -12.74 -8.17
CA LEU A 44 -4.24 -11.88 -7.33
C LEU A 44 -5.05 -11.15 -6.24
N VAL A 45 -6.23 -10.62 -6.57
CA VAL A 45 -7.15 -10.00 -5.60
C VAL A 45 -7.65 -11.01 -4.57
N LYS A 46 -7.93 -12.26 -4.97
CA LYS A 46 -8.33 -13.33 -4.03
C LYS A 46 -7.19 -13.73 -3.10
N LEU A 47 -5.99 -13.96 -3.65
CA LEU A 47 -4.81 -14.33 -2.86
C LEU A 47 -4.41 -13.22 -1.86
N THR A 48 -4.45 -11.96 -2.30
CA THR A 48 -4.18 -10.82 -1.43
C THR A 48 -5.20 -10.72 -0.30
N LYS A 49 -6.50 -10.96 -0.55
CA LYS A 49 -7.53 -11.00 0.49
C LYS A 49 -7.28 -12.09 1.54
N VAL A 50 -6.96 -13.32 1.12
CA VAL A 50 -6.69 -14.44 2.04
C VAL A 50 -5.42 -14.19 2.86
N LYS A 51 -4.33 -13.81 2.20
CA LYS A 51 -3.05 -13.49 2.86
C LYS A 51 -3.20 -12.31 3.84
N ASN A 52 -4.02 -11.32 3.50
CA ASN A 52 -4.30 -10.19 4.37
C ASN A 52 -5.06 -10.60 5.63
N ARG A 53 -6.02 -11.55 5.54
CA ARG A 53 -6.73 -12.07 6.74
C ARG A 53 -5.78 -12.73 7.73
N SER A 54 -4.90 -13.61 7.27
CA SER A 54 -3.92 -14.29 8.14
C SER A 54 -2.90 -13.31 8.73
N ARG A 55 -2.45 -12.32 7.95
CA ARG A 55 -1.57 -11.24 8.44
C ARG A 55 -2.27 -10.39 9.50
N LYS A 56 -3.54 -10.03 9.30
CA LYS A 56 -4.35 -9.30 10.28
C LYS A 56 -4.48 -10.08 11.59
N LEU A 57 -4.79 -11.38 11.53
CA LEU A 57 -4.88 -12.22 12.72
C LEU A 57 -3.56 -12.27 13.52
N LYS A 58 -2.43 -12.51 12.83
CA LYS A 58 -1.11 -12.48 13.47
C LYS A 58 -0.81 -11.12 14.10
N LYS A 59 -1.12 -10.03 13.40
CA LYS A 59 -0.94 -8.66 13.90
C LYS A 59 -1.77 -8.43 15.17
N LEU A 60 -3.04 -8.82 15.16
CA LEU A 60 -3.93 -8.70 16.33
C LEU A 60 -3.44 -9.54 17.51
N MET A 61 -2.92 -10.75 17.27
CA MET A 61 -2.37 -11.59 18.33
C MET A 61 -1.15 -10.92 19.01
N VAL A 62 -0.24 -10.36 18.21
CA VAL A 62 0.93 -9.62 18.73
C VAL A 62 0.49 -8.37 19.50
N LEU A 63 -0.45 -7.60 18.96
CA LEU A 63 -0.99 -6.41 19.64
C LEU A 63 -1.68 -6.77 20.96
N ARG A 64 -2.37 -7.91 21.03
CA ARG A 64 -3.02 -8.41 22.26
C ARG A 64 -2.02 -8.83 23.32
N ALA A 65 -0.83 -9.32 22.94
CA ALA A 65 0.24 -9.60 23.88
C ALA A 65 0.86 -8.30 24.43
N LYS A 66 1.20 -7.35 23.55
CA LYS A 66 1.86 -6.10 23.92
C LYS A 66 0.98 -5.13 24.72
N ARG A 67 -0.34 -5.15 24.54
CA ARG A 67 -1.27 -4.20 25.21
C ARG A 67 -1.37 -4.37 26.74
N GLN A 68 -0.90 -5.49 27.29
CA GLN A 68 -0.96 -5.74 28.74
C GLN A 68 0.08 -4.91 29.51
N ASN A 69 1.17 -4.51 28.86
CA ASN A 69 2.23 -3.74 29.48
C ASN A 69 2.08 -2.25 29.14
N PRO A 70 1.69 -1.38 30.10
CA PRO A 70 1.53 0.05 29.84
C PRO A 70 2.85 0.75 29.46
N MET A 71 4.01 0.25 29.93
CA MET A 71 5.32 0.80 29.55
C MET A 71 5.65 0.55 28.08
N GLU A 72 5.20 -0.56 27.51
CA GLU A 72 5.43 -0.84 26.10
C GLU A 72 4.56 0.05 25.20
N VAL A 73 3.35 0.38 25.66
CA VAL A 73 2.46 1.35 24.98
C VAL A 73 3.11 2.73 24.95
N THR A 74 3.60 3.23 26.08
CA THR A 74 4.23 4.55 26.15
C THR A 74 5.53 4.60 25.36
N TYR A 75 6.35 3.55 25.41
CA TYR A 75 7.57 3.45 24.61
C TYR A 75 7.31 3.53 23.10
N LEU A 76 6.26 2.85 22.60
CA LEU A 76 5.91 2.91 21.18
C LEU A 76 5.39 4.28 20.76
N ILE A 77 4.66 4.98 21.64
CA ILE A 77 4.22 6.36 21.40
C ILE A 77 5.44 7.30 21.36
N SER A 78 6.34 7.21 22.33
CA SER A 78 7.55 8.05 22.36
C SER A 78 8.48 7.76 21.18
N SER A 79 8.60 6.49 20.77
CA SER A 79 9.37 6.10 19.57
C SER A 79 8.76 6.67 18.29
N ALA A 80 7.43 6.65 18.13
CA ALA A 80 6.76 7.26 16.99
C ALA A 80 6.99 8.78 16.94
N ASN A 81 6.94 9.45 18.10
CA ASN A 81 7.23 10.88 18.22
C ASN A 81 8.70 11.20 17.91
N ALA A 82 9.64 10.36 18.35
CA ALA A 82 11.05 10.51 18.00
C ALA A 82 11.29 10.42 16.48
N HIS A 83 10.59 9.50 15.80
CA HIS A 83 10.64 9.41 14.33
C HIS A 83 10.02 10.63 13.65
N TYR A 84 8.93 11.19 14.18
CA TYR A 84 8.36 12.44 13.69
C TYR A 84 9.35 13.60 13.76
N ILE A 85 10.01 13.76 14.92
CA ILE A 85 11.03 14.80 15.12
C ILE A 85 12.20 14.59 14.16
N SER A 86 12.65 13.34 13.97
CA SER A 86 13.73 13.05 13.02
C SER A 86 13.37 13.42 11.56
N PHE A 87 12.11 13.19 11.17
CA PHE A 87 11.60 13.59 9.86
C PHE A 87 11.60 15.12 9.71
N ILE A 88 11.09 15.84 10.70
CA ILE A 88 11.09 17.31 10.69
C ILE A 88 12.52 17.87 10.60
N MET A 89 13.46 17.32 11.38
CA MET A 89 14.86 17.71 11.33
C MET A 89 15.47 17.49 9.94
N MET A 90 15.14 16.38 9.28
CA MET A 90 15.58 16.12 7.91
C MET A 90 14.99 17.14 6.92
N CYS A 91 13.71 17.50 7.07
CA CYS A 91 13.08 18.53 6.25
C CYS A 91 13.76 19.89 6.42
N PHE A 92 14.05 20.30 7.67
CA PHE A 92 14.79 21.53 7.93
C PHE A 92 16.21 21.49 7.36
N PHE A 93 16.89 20.35 7.47
CA PHE A 93 18.21 20.16 6.88
C PHE A 93 18.16 20.37 5.36
N PHE A 94 17.19 19.76 4.67
CA PHE A 94 17.02 19.96 3.23
C PHE A 94 16.65 21.39 2.83
N LEU A 95 15.71 22.01 3.55
CA LEU A 95 15.34 23.41 3.32
C LEU A 95 16.54 24.34 3.51
N SER A 96 17.33 24.14 4.56
CA SER A 96 18.55 24.90 4.79
C SER A 96 19.59 24.67 3.69
N ALA A 97 19.76 23.43 3.21
CA ALA A 97 20.68 23.13 2.11
C ALA A 97 20.28 23.84 0.80
N ILE A 98 18.98 23.94 0.51
CA ILE A 98 18.47 24.65 -0.67
C ILE A 98 18.66 26.17 -0.52
N ILE A 99 18.37 26.73 0.66
CA ILE A 99 18.44 28.18 0.90
C ILE A 99 19.90 28.67 0.97
N LEU A 100 20.78 27.95 1.66
CA LEU A 100 22.17 28.39 1.88
C LEU A 100 23.08 28.10 0.69
N SER A 101 22.79 27.09 -0.13
CA SER A 101 23.66 26.68 -1.22
C SER A 101 23.09 27.04 -2.60
N SER A 102 23.55 28.17 -3.14
CA SER A 102 23.24 28.59 -4.52
C SER A 102 23.62 27.51 -5.56
N LYS A 103 24.66 26.72 -5.31
CA LYS A 103 25.09 25.62 -6.18
C LYS A 103 24.07 24.47 -6.21
N VAL A 104 23.47 24.16 -5.08
CA VAL A 104 22.44 23.10 -5.00
C VAL A 104 21.20 23.53 -5.77
N ASN A 105 20.79 24.79 -5.63
CA ASN A 105 19.63 25.32 -6.36
C ASN A 105 19.86 25.29 -7.90
N ALA A 106 21.04 25.71 -8.36
CA ALA A 106 21.40 25.65 -9.79
C ALA A 106 21.38 24.22 -10.36
N LEU A 107 21.83 23.22 -9.60
CA LEU A 107 21.80 21.81 -10.02
C LEU A 107 20.37 21.24 -10.08
N ILE A 108 19.47 21.69 -9.20
CA ILE A 108 18.06 21.31 -9.20
C ILE A 108 17.36 21.90 -10.42
N GLU A 109 17.61 23.16 -10.75
CA GLU A 109 17.05 23.82 -11.95
C GLU A 109 17.57 23.17 -13.25
N GLN A 110 18.85 22.78 -13.28
CA GLN A 110 19.44 22.15 -14.46
C GLN A 110 18.94 20.71 -14.68
N SER A 111 18.60 19.99 -13.62
CA SER A 111 18.24 18.58 -13.71
C SER A 111 17.16 18.18 -12.70
N MET A 112 15.92 18.08 -13.20
CA MET A 112 14.78 17.60 -12.42
C MET A 112 15.03 16.22 -11.77
N LEU A 113 15.77 15.33 -12.44
CA LEU A 113 16.17 14.04 -11.90
C LEU A 113 17.05 14.15 -10.65
N PHE A 114 17.94 15.14 -10.59
CA PHE A 114 18.78 15.37 -9.41
C PHE A 114 17.93 15.85 -8.23
N GLY A 115 16.95 16.73 -8.47
CA GLY A 115 15.96 17.11 -7.48
C GLY A 115 15.16 15.92 -6.95
N LEU A 116 14.75 15.00 -7.83
CA LEU A 116 14.02 13.78 -7.44
C LEU A 116 14.87 12.84 -6.58
N ILE A 117 16.13 12.62 -6.95
CA ILE A 117 17.06 11.77 -6.20
C ILE A 117 17.33 12.39 -4.83
N MET A 118 17.57 13.71 -4.78
CA MET A 118 17.79 14.43 -3.52
C MET A 118 16.55 14.45 -2.63
N GLY A 119 15.34 14.43 -3.19
CA GLY A 119 14.09 14.32 -2.42
C GLY A 119 13.77 12.90 -1.93
N THR A 120 14.40 11.86 -2.49
CA THR A 120 14.10 10.46 -2.16
C THR A 120 14.27 10.13 -0.67
N PRO A 121 15.33 10.59 0.03
CA PRO A 121 15.48 10.37 1.47
C PRO A 121 14.30 10.91 2.29
N ILE A 122 13.74 12.06 1.92
CA ILE A 122 12.59 12.66 2.63
C ILE A 122 11.40 11.71 2.59
N LEU A 123 11.10 11.14 1.42
CA LEU A 123 10.02 10.18 1.23
C LEU A 123 10.23 8.88 2.02
N LEU A 124 11.49 8.42 2.13
CA LEU A 124 11.80 7.24 2.96
C LEU A 124 11.54 7.51 4.44
N PHE A 125 11.96 8.67 4.96
CA PHE A 125 11.70 9.04 6.35
C PHE A 125 10.21 9.24 6.62
N GLU A 126 9.46 9.84 5.69
CA GLU A 126 8.01 9.97 5.78
C GLU A 126 7.34 8.60 5.86
N PHE A 127 7.73 7.66 4.99
CA PHE A 127 7.18 6.31 4.99
C PHE A 127 7.48 5.55 6.29
N VAL A 128 8.72 5.67 6.80
CA VAL A 128 9.12 5.05 8.07
C VAL A 128 8.33 5.64 9.24
N TRP A 129 8.23 6.96 9.31
CA TRP A 129 7.47 7.66 10.33
C TRP A 129 5.99 7.23 10.33
N LEU A 130 5.34 7.27 9.16
CA LEU A 130 3.93 6.91 9.02
C LEU A 130 3.67 5.46 9.42
N SER A 131 4.58 4.55 9.06
CA SER A 131 4.51 3.12 9.45
C SER A 131 4.54 2.92 10.96
N GLN A 132 5.36 3.71 11.66
CA GLN A 132 5.51 3.62 13.12
C GLN A 132 4.33 4.28 13.83
N GLU A 133 3.85 5.42 13.33
CA GLU A 133 2.66 6.08 13.85
C GLU A 133 1.41 5.20 13.72
N MET A 134 1.21 4.55 12.57
CA MET A 134 0.11 3.60 12.38
C MET A 134 0.13 2.47 13.42
N LYS A 135 1.32 1.92 13.72
CA LYS A 135 1.47 0.85 14.72
C LYS A 135 1.13 1.37 16.12
N ALA A 136 1.63 2.55 16.48
CA ALA A 136 1.33 3.18 17.78
C ALA A 136 -0.17 3.44 17.94
N ARG A 137 -0.82 4.03 16.94
CA ARG A 137 -2.27 4.29 16.93
C ARG A 137 -3.09 3.02 17.08
N GLU A 138 -2.73 1.94 16.38
CA GLU A 138 -3.45 0.66 16.47
C GLU A 138 -3.32 0.02 17.85
N LEU A 139 -2.13 0.09 18.45
CA LEU A 139 -1.86 -0.44 19.78
C LEU A 139 -2.59 0.36 20.88
N VAL A 140 -2.60 1.71 20.78
CA VAL A 140 -3.40 2.58 21.67
C VAL A 140 -4.89 2.28 21.54
N LYS A 141 -5.39 2.07 20.32
CA LYS A 141 -6.79 1.69 20.09
C LYS A 141 -7.15 0.38 20.76
N GLU A 142 -6.29 -0.64 20.68
CA GLU A 142 -6.50 -1.94 21.34
C GLU A 142 -6.39 -1.86 22.87
N HIS A 143 -5.46 -1.06 23.40
CA HIS A 143 -5.34 -0.81 24.83
C HIS A 143 -6.57 -0.06 25.38
N GLY A 144 -7.05 0.97 24.66
CA GLY A 144 -8.24 1.73 25.03
C GLY A 144 -9.53 0.90 25.08
N LYS A 145 -9.65 -0.17 24.28
CA LYS A 145 -10.78 -1.11 24.36
C LYS A 145 -10.84 -1.85 25.70
N LEU A 146 -9.69 -2.24 26.26
CA LEU A 146 -9.63 -2.89 27.57
C LEU A 146 -10.08 -1.96 28.69
N LEU A 147 -9.61 -0.71 28.67
CA LEU A 147 -9.99 0.30 29.66
C LEU A 147 -11.50 0.56 29.61
N ARG A 148 -12.08 0.69 28.41
CA ARG A 148 -13.53 0.85 28.24
C ARG A 148 -14.30 -0.35 28.77
N TYR A 149 -13.85 -1.57 28.47
CA TYR A 149 -14.48 -2.80 28.98
C TYR A 149 -14.43 -2.87 30.52
N ARG A 150 -13.26 -2.59 31.11
CA ARG A 150 -13.07 -2.54 32.57
C ARG A 150 -14.02 -1.55 33.23
N ASN A 151 -14.12 -0.34 32.68
CA ASN A 151 -14.96 0.72 33.23
C ASN A 151 -16.47 0.48 32.99
N SER A 152 -16.84 -0.45 32.10
CA SER A 152 -18.23 -0.83 31.86
C SER A 152 -18.73 -1.99 32.72
N MET A 153 -17.86 -2.64 33.50
CA MET A 153 -18.32 -3.63 34.48
C MET A 153 -18.96 -2.90 35.68
N PRO A 154 -20.19 -3.26 36.09
CA PRO A 154 -20.74 -2.77 37.35
C PRO A 154 -19.82 -3.23 38.50
N ASN A 155 -19.55 -2.33 39.46
CA ASN A 155 -18.82 -2.65 40.69
C ASN A 155 -19.65 -3.62 41.54
N THR A 156 -19.68 -4.90 41.20
CA THR A 156 -20.32 -5.96 42.02
C THR A 156 -19.39 -6.58 43.05
N TYR A 157 -18.18 -6.04 43.23
CA TYR A 157 -17.28 -6.44 44.31
C TYR A 157 -17.34 -5.42 45.43
N GLU A 158 -18.34 -5.58 46.32
CA GLU A 158 -18.22 -5.13 47.71
C GLU A 158 -17.20 -6.06 48.39
N PRO A 159 -16.04 -5.56 48.85
CA PRO A 159 -15.14 -6.38 49.65
C PRO A 159 -15.87 -6.79 50.94
N PRO A 160 -15.65 -8.02 51.45
CA PRO A 160 -16.24 -8.42 52.72
C PRO A 160 -15.79 -7.45 53.80
N ALA A 161 -16.75 -6.83 54.49
CA ALA A 161 -16.48 -6.02 55.66
C ALA A 161 -15.69 -6.89 56.65
N CYS A 162 -14.47 -6.48 56.97
CA CYS A 162 -13.72 -7.08 58.07
C CYS A 162 -14.54 -6.84 59.34
N GLN A 163 -15.10 -7.93 59.89
CA GLN A 163 -15.71 -7.96 61.22
C GLN A 163 -14.65 -8.14 62.29
#